data_AF-A0A971KH73-F1
#
_entry.id   AF-A0A971KH73-F1
#
_cell.length_a   1.000
_cell.length_b   1.000
_cell.length_c   1.000
_cell.angle_alpha   90.00
_cell.angle_beta   90.00
_cell.angle_gamma   90.00
#
_symmetry.space_group_name_H-M   'P 1'
#
loop_
_entity.id
_entity.type
_entity.pdbx_description
1 polymer ?
#
loop_
_entity_poly.entity_id
_entity_poly.type
_entity_poly.pdbx_seq_one_letter_code
_entity_poly.pdbx_strand_id
1 'polypeptide(L)'
;LIGELIGVCVRLVTRTSRIEDAPSIKLMIAMIGATVATVAVVLFFKAIGFGGYGVRGVSIAMYVTAIALASTLLVSGSKTFADFSLKTIIVTGIAQGFGTLTGISRSGITLTASLWCKLDRKTAGDYTFMLSIPAILGALVLALFEDAPAAAQWFSSTEIAIGCVIAAVVGFFSLKLLLWMIRKARLWYFSVYLVVAGTIGLLVLA
;
A
#
# COMPACT_ATOMS: atom_id res chain seq x y z
N LEU A 1 13.31 10.34 -6.20
CA LEU A 1 11.89 10.06 -6.52
C LEU A 1 10.93 11.12 -5.99
N ILE A 2 10.69 11.27 -4.67
CA ILE A 2 9.72 12.29 -4.18
C ILE A 2 10.10 13.71 -4.66
N GLY A 3 11.34 14.15 -4.43
CA GLY A 3 11.80 15.47 -4.90
C GLY A 3 11.77 15.63 -6.42
N GLU A 4 11.94 14.53 -7.16
CA GLU A 4 11.83 14.51 -8.62
C GLU A 4 10.37 14.71 -9.05
N LEU A 5 9.43 14.00 -8.44
CA LEU A 5 7.99 14.16 -8.68
C LEU A 5 7.53 15.58 -8.35
N ILE A 6 7.98 16.16 -7.24
CA ILE A 6 7.69 17.57 -6.91
C ILE A 6 8.22 18.50 -8.00
N GLY A 7 9.47 18.29 -8.46
CA GLY A 7 10.05 19.07 -9.55
C GLY A 7 9.26 18.95 -10.86
N VAL A 8 8.80 17.74 -11.20
CA VAL A 8 7.94 17.47 -12.36
C VAL A 8 6.57 18.15 -12.21
N CYS A 9 5.95 18.08 -11.03
CA CYS A 9 4.70 18.78 -10.73
C CYS A 9 4.83 20.27 -10.99
N VAL A 10 5.89 20.91 -10.46
CA VAL A 10 6.14 22.33 -10.66
C VAL A 10 6.30 22.62 -12.15
N ARG A 11 7.11 21.85 -12.87
CA ARG A 11 7.31 22.03 -14.32
C ARG A 11 6.02 21.85 -15.13
N LEU A 12 5.15 20.92 -14.75
CA LEU A 12 3.84 20.76 -15.38
C LEU A 12 2.95 21.98 -15.16
N VAL A 13 2.89 22.49 -13.93
CA VAL A 13 2.10 23.68 -13.57
C VAL A 13 2.63 24.92 -14.29
N THR A 14 3.95 25.09 -14.36
CA THR A 14 4.59 26.19 -15.07
C THR A 14 4.69 25.98 -16.59
N ARG A 15 4.16 24.88 -17.12
CA ARG A 15 4.23 24.49 -18.55
C ARG A 15 5.67 24.45 -19.12
N THR A 16 6.64 24.08 -18.28
CA THR A 16 8.06 23.92 -18.63
C THR A 16 8.50 22.44 -18.57
N SER A 17 7.56 21.52 -18.78
CA SER A 17 7.84 20.08 -18.77
C SER A 17 8.78 19.67 -19.90
N ARG A 18 9.62 18.67 -19.62
CA ARG A 18 10.62 18.13 -20.55
C ARG A 18 10.24 16.72 -20.96
N ILE A 19 10.81 16.23 -22.07
CA ILE A 19 10.61 14.84 -22.52
C ILE A 19 11.06 13.84 -21.44
N GLU A 20 12.13 14.17 -20.72
CA GLU A 20 12.65 13.38 -19.60
C GLU A 20 11.66 13.21 -18.43
N ASP A 21 10.66 14.09 -18.32
CA ASP A 21 9.64 14.01 -17.28
C ASP A 21 8.58 12.92 -17.56
N ALA A 22 8.52 12.39 -18.80
CA ALA A 22 7.45 11.49 -19.23
C ALA A 22 7.25 10.23 -18.36
N PRO A 23 8.31 9.52 -17.90
CA PRO A 23 8.13 8.37 -16.99
C PRO A 23 7.51 8.77 -15.65
N SER A 24 7.95 9.91 -15.09
CA SER A 24 7.45 10.45 -13.81
C SER A 24 6.01 10.93 -13.94
N ILE A 25 5.63 11.51 -15.08
CA ILE A 25 4.24 11.86 -15.39
C ILE A 25 3.37 10.60 -15.48
N LYS A 26 3.83 9.55 -16.16
CA LYS A 26 3.10 8.26 -16.23
C LYS A 26 2.90 7.64 -14.85
N LEU A 27 3.93 7.70 -13.99
CA LEU A 27 3.84 7.27 -12.60
C LEU A 27 2.74 8.06 -11.85
N MET A 28 2.70 9.38 -11.97
CA MET A 28 1.65 10.20 -11.34
C MET A 28 0.25 9.85 -11.85
N ILE A 29 0.06 9.72 -13.16
CA ILE A 29 -1.23 9.33 -13.76
C ILE A 29 -1.67 7.96 -13.22
N ALA A 30 -0.75 7.01 -13.14
CA ALA A 30 -1.04 5.70 -12.58
C ALA A 30 -1.41 5.75 -11.10
N MET A 31 -0.72 6.57 -10.29
CA MET A 31 -1.08 6.76 -8.89
C MET A 31 -2.49 7.31 -8.72
N ILE A 32 -2.85 8.32 -9.51
CA ILE A 32 -4.19 8.92 -9.48
C ILE A 32 -5.23 7.87 -9.91
N GLY A 33 -5.04 7.21 -11.06
CA GLY A 33 -5.98 6.22 -11.57
C GLY A 33 -6.15 5.01 -10.64
N ALA A 34 -5.06 4.51 -10.05
CA ALA A 34 -5.11 3.41 -9.09
C ALA A 34 -5.78 3.83 -7.77
N THR A 35 -5.63 5.09 -7.35
CA THR A 35 -6.36 5.63 -6.19
C THR A 35 -7.86 5.70 -6.47
N VAL A 36 -8.28 6.12 -7.66
CA VAL A 36 -9.71 6.10 -8.06
C VAL A 36 -10.26 4.67 -8.01
N ALA A 37 -9.54 3.70 -8.57
CA ALA A 37 -9.93 2.28 -8.49
C ALA A 37 -9.96 1.76 -7.04
N THR A 38 -9.03 2.21 -6.18
CA THR A 38 -9.02 1.89 -4.75
C THR A 38 -10.31 2.36 -4.10
N VAL A 39 -10.67 3.63 -4.30
CA VAL A 39 -11.89 4.24 -3.71
C VAL A 39 -13.14 3.49 -4.18
N ALA A 40 -13.22 3.13 -5.46
CA ALA A 40 -14.36 2.37 -5.98
C ALA A 40 -14.52 1.01 -5.26
N VAL A 41 -13.43 0.27 -5.02
CA VAL A 41 -13.47 -0.99 -4.27
C VAL A 41 -13.87 -0.78 -2.81
N VAL A 42 -13.35 0.26 -2.16
CA VAL A 42 -13.69 0.58 -0.77
C VAL A 42 -15.18 0.94 -0.63
N LEU A 43 -15.71 1.77 -1.54
CA LEU A 43 -17.13 2.12 -1.57
C LEU A 43 -18.00 0.89 -1.83
N PHE A 44 -17.56 -0.01 -2.71
CA PHE A 44 -18.26 -1.28 -2.93
C PHE A 44 -18.32 -2.13 -1.67
N PHE A 45 -17.20 -2.32 -0.95
CA PHE A 45 -17.19 -3.03 0.32
C PHE A 45 -18.09 -2.39 1.37
N LYS A 46 -18.08 -1.05 1.48
CA LYS A 46 -18.97 -0.32 2.36
C LYS A 46 -20.45 -0.54 2.00
N ALA A 47 -20.79 -0.54 0.71
CA ALA A 47 -22.16 -0.74 0.23
C ALA A 47 -22.72 -2.13 0.54
N ILE A 48 -21.87 -3.17 0.54
CA ILE A 48 -22.27 -4.55 0.88
C ILE A 48 -22.03 -4.91 2.36
N GLY A 49 -21.57 -3.98 3.19
CA GLY A 49 -21.28 -4.22 4.61
C GLY A 49 -20.08 -5.16 4.86
N PHE A 50 -19.14 -5.25 3.92
CA PHE A 50 -17.98 -6.15 4.01
C PHE A 50 -16.76 -5.43 4.61
N GLY A 51 -16.07 -6.07 5.55
CA GLY A 51 -14.83 -5.55 6.15
C GLY A 51 -14.74 -5.62 7.68
N GLY A 52 -15.85 -5.93 8.36
CA GLY A 52 -15.93 -6.03 9.82
C GLY A 52 -15.85 -7.46 10.38
N TYR A 53 -14.92 -8.28 9.90
CA TYR A 53 -14.75 -9.65 10.40
C TYR A 53 -13.79 -9.72 11.60
N GLY A 54 -14.07 -10.63 12.54
CA GLY A 54 -13.25 -10.84 13.74
C GLY A 54 -11.89 -11.49 13.46
N VAL A 55 -11.18 -11.84 14.53
CA VAL A 55 -9.79 -12.33 14.48
C VAL A 55 -9.62 -13.58 13.58
N ARG A 56 -10.65 -14.44 13.45
CA ARG A 56 -10.65 -15.55 12.47
C ARG A 56 -10.51 -15.06 11.03
N GLY A 57 -11.28 -14.05 10.64
CA GLY A 57 -11.21 -13.47 9.29
C GLY A 57 -9.88 -12.76 9.05
N VAL A 58 -9.36 -12.05 10.06
CA VAL A 58 -8.03 -11.42 10.00
C VAL A 58 -6.95 -12.48 9.77
N SER A 59 -7.02 -13.60 10.47
CA SER A 59 -6.07 -14.70 10.33
C SER A 59 -6.11 -15.31 8.93
N ILE A 60 -7.31 -15.53 8.37
CA ILE A 60 -7.49 -16.00 6.97
C ILE A 60 -6.91 -14.98 5.97
N ALA A 61 -7.16 -13.69 6.18
CA ALA A 61 -6.62 -12.63 5.34
C ALA A 61 -5.07 -12.60 5.33
N MET A 62 -4.44 -12.92 6.47
CA MET A 62 -2.98 -13.06 6.53
C MET A 62 -2.47 -14.19 5.61
N TYR A 63 -3.16 -15.34 5.56
CA TYR A 63 -2.82 -16.40 4.61
C TYR A 63 -3.01 -15.98 3.15
N VAL A 64 -4.09 -15.24 2.83
CA VAL A 64 -4.29 -14.71 1.47
C VAL A 64 -3.10 -13.86 1.05
N THR A 65 -2.64 -12.97 1.92
CA THR A 65 -1.46 -12.14 1.65
C THR A 65 -0.18 -12.98 1.56
N ALA A 66 -0.03 -13.99 2.43
CA ALA A 66 1.14 -14.88 2.41
C ALA A 66 1.27 -15.61 1.08
N ILE A 67 0.17 -16.19 0.58
CA ILE A 67 0.10 -16.89 -0.70
C ILE A 67 0.39 -15.92 -1.85
N ALA A 68 -0.22 -14.73 -1.82
CA ALA A 68 0.02 -13.70 -2.82
C ALA A 68 1.52 -13.34 -2.90
N LEU A 69 2.17 -13.12 -1.76
CA LEU A 69 3.61 -12.81 -1.73
C LEU A 69 4.48 -14.00 -2.16
N ALA A 70 4.14 -15.22 -1.76
CA ALA A 70 4.87 -16.42 -2.20
C ALA A 70 4.81 -16.58 -3.73
N SER A 71 3.66 -16.27 -4.35
CA SER A 71 3.48 -16.32 -5.80
C SER A 71 4.46 -15.41 -6.57
N THR A 72 4.98 -14.36 -5.94
CA THR A 72 5.97 -13.45 -6.56
C THR A 72 7.33 -14.10 -6.82
N LEU A 73 7.59 -15.28 -6.25
CA LEU A 73 8.78 -16.09 -6.56
C LEU A 73 8.71 -16.69 -7.97
N LEU A 74 7.50 -16.87 -8.50
CA LEU A 74 7.25 -17.44 -9.84
C LEU A 74 7.27 -16.37 -10.94
N VAL A 75 7.45 -15.10 -10.57
CA VAL A 75 7.29 -13.97 -11.48
C VAL A 75 8.59 -13.18 -11.60
N SER A 76 9.04 -13.04 -12.84
CA SER A 76 10.04 -12.06 -13.26
C SER A 76 9.41 -11.01 -14.17
N GLY A 77 9.96 -9.80 -14.11
CA GLY A 77 9.49 -8.63 -14.85
C GLY A 77 10.64 -7.68 -15.15
N SER A 78 10.51 -6.93 -16.23
CA SER A 78 11.50 -5.97 -16.73
C SER A 78 10.90 -4.59 -17.03
N LYS A 79 9.58 -4.43 -16.84
CA LYS A 79 8.88 -3.19 -17.15
C LYS A 79 9.19 -2.11 -16.11
N THR A 80 9.32 -0.88 -16.60
CA THR A 80 9.59 0.32 -15.81
C THR A 80 8.38 1.26 -15.80
N PHE A 81 8.51 2.46 -15.23
CA PHE A 81 7.45 3.48 -15.28
C PHE A 81 7.07 3.88 -16.72
N ALA A 82 8.00 3.77 -17.68
CA ALA A 82 7.72 4.06 -19.09
C ALA A 82 6.68 3.09 -19.69
N ASP A 83 6.61 1.86 -19.16
CA ASP A 83 5.81 0.75 -19.68
C ASP A 83 4.44 0.62 -18.99
N PHE A 84 4.08 1.59 -18.13
CA PHE A 84 2.83 1.58 -17.41
C PHE A 84 1.64 1.54 -18.38
N SER A 85 0.79 0.54 -18.18
CA SER A 85 -0.42 0.30 -18.96
C SER A 85 -1.67 0.49 -18.10
N LEU A 86 -2.82 0.73 -18.74
CA LEU A 86 -4.11 0.82 -18.04
C LEU A 86 -4.40 -0.42 -17.17
N LYS A 87 -4.00 -1.61 -17.65
CA LYS A 87 -4.08 -2.85 -16.88
C LYS A 87 -3.33 -2.75 -15.55
N THR A 88 -2.11 -2.20 -15.57
CA THR A 88 -1.29 -2.04 -14.35
C THR A 88 -1.98 -1.12 -13.35
N ILE A 89 -2.53 -0.01 -13.84
CA ILE A 89 -3.25 0.99 -13.02
C ILE A 89 -4.47 0.35 -12.34
N ILE A 90 -5.34 -0.32 -13.11
CA ILE A 90 -6.58 -0.91 -12.59
C ILE A 90 -6.27 -2.05 -11.62
N VAL A 91 -5.40 -2.99 -12.00
CA VAL A 91 -5.11 -4.18 -11.18
C VAL A 91 -4.47 -3.78 -9.85
N THR A 92 -3.55 -2.82 -9.87
CA THR A 92 -2.89 -2.37 -8.63
C THR A 92 -3.81 -1.53 -7.76
N GLY A 93 -4.70 -0.72 -8.34
CA GLY A 93 -5.73 0.00 -7.61
C GLY A 93 -6.77 -0.92 -6.96
N ILE A 94 -7.22 -1.96 -7.67
CA ILE A 94 -8.11 -2.98 -7.10
C ILE A 94 -7.41 -3.71 -5.95
N ALA A 95 -6.16 -4.15 -6.15
CA ALA A 95 -5.38 -4.80 -5.09
C ALA A 95 -5.22 -3.89 -3.86
N GLN A 96 -4.99 -2.60 -4.07
CA GLN A 96 -4.93 -1.63 -2.97
C GLN A 96 -6.26 -1.50 -2.23
N GLY A 97 -7.38 -1.54 -2.96
CA GLY A 97 -8.72 -1.59 -2.39
C GLY A 97 -8.94 -2.81 -1.51
N PHE A 98 -8.56 -4.00 -1.96
CA PHE A 98 -8.55 -5.20 -1.10
C PHE A 98 -7.62 -5.06 0.12
N GLY A 99 -6.55 -4.29 -0.04
CA GLY A 99 -5.62 -3.96 1.04
C GLY A 99 -6.20 -3.12 2.18
N THR A 100 -7.42 -2.59 2.06
CA THR A 100 -8.09 -1.92 3.19
C THR A 100 -8.78 -2.90 4.14
N LEU A 101 -8.93 -4.17 3.74
CA LEU A 101 -9.51 -5.20 4.59
C LEU A 101 -8.53 -5.58 5.72
N THR A 102 -9.07 -5.69 6.94
CA THR A 102 -8.30 -5.98 8.15
C THR A 102 -7.54 -7.31 8.02
N GLY A 103 -6.21 -7.30 8.19
CA GLY A 103 -5.38 -8.49 8.06
C GLY A 103 -4.81 -8.74 6.66
N ILE A 104 -5.31 -8.06 5.62
CA ILE A 104 -4.61 -8.01 4.33
C ILE A 104 -3.46 -7.01 4.44
N SER A 105 -2.25 -7.41 4.05
CA SER A 105 -1.16 -6.44 3.92
C SER A 105 -1.33 -5.63 2.64
N ARG A 106 -1.79 -4.37 2.77
CA ARG A 106 -1.95 -3.46 1.63
C ARG A 106 -0.70 -3.37 0.76
N SER A 107 0.48 -3.17 1.37
CA SER A 107 1.75 -3.09 0.64
C SER A 107 2.12 -4.43 -0.01
N GLY A 108 1.84 -5.56 0.65
CA GLY A 108 2.11 -6.89 0.10
C GLY A 108 1.26 -7.23 -1.12
N ILE A 109 -0.05 -6.99 -1.06
CA ILE A 109 -0.98 -7.32 -2.15
C ILE A 109 -0.79 -6.38 -3.36
N THR A 110 -0.54 -5.10 -3.13
CA THR A 110 -0.24 -4.13 -4.20
C THR A 110 1.10 -4.40 -4.87
N LEU A 111 2.15 -4.69 -4.09
CA LEU A 111 3.45 -5.09 -4.63
C LEU A 111 3.34 -6.37 -5.46
N THR A 112 2.58 -7.35 -4.96
CA THR A 112 2.30 -8.59 -5.70
C THR A 112 1.63 -8.27 -7.04
N ALA A 113 0.55 -7.50 -7.03
CA ALA A 113 -0.14 -7.06 -8.25
C ALA A 113 0.78 -6.35 -9.24
N SER A 114 1.66 -5.47 -8.75
CA SER A 114 2.67 -4.76 -9.55
C SER A 114 3.67 -5.72 -10.21
N LEU A 115 4.19 -6.71 -9.47
CA LEU A 115 5.10 -7.72 -10.00
C LEU A 115 4.42 -8.62 -11.04
N TRP A 116 3.17 -9.02 -10.79
CA TRP A 116 2.35 -9.78 -11.74
C TRP A 116 2.03 -8.99 -13.02
N CYS A 117 2.02 -7.65 -12.96
CA CYS A 117 1.98 -6.78 -14.13
C CYS A 117 3.32 -6.67 -14.88
N LYS A 118 4.32 -7.46 -14.48
CA LYS A 118 5.69 -7.57 -15.06
C LYS A 118 6.58 -6.36 -14.81
N LEU A 119 6.29 -5.54 -13.80
CA LEU A 119 7.22 -4.52 -13.33
C LEU A 119 8.46 -5.17 -12.73
N ASP A 120 9.63 -4.58 -12.93
CA ASP A 120 10.83 -4.99 -12.21
C ASP A 120 10.67 -4.71 -10.70
N ARG A 121 11.44 -5.42 -9.87
CA ARG A 121 11.27 -5.35 -8.40
C ARG A 121 11.52 -3.96 -7.83
N LYS A 122 12.44 -3.18 -8.41
CA LYS A 122 12.73 -1.83 -7.94
C LYS A 122 11.57 -0.90 -8.30
N THR A 123 11.14 -0.91 -9.56
CA THR A 123 9.99 -0.12 -10.04
C THR A 123 8.71 -0.47 -9.29
N ALA A 124 8.43 -1.76 -9.07
CA ALA A 124 7.28 -2.22 -8.32
C ALA A 124 7.30 -1.70 -6.87
N GLY A 125 8.45 -1.81 -6.19
CA GLY A 125 8.62 -1.30 -4.83
C GLY A 125 8.46 0.22 -4.73
N ASP A 126 9.11 0.96 -5.65
CA ASP A 126 9.02 2.41 -5.72
C ASP A 126 7.57 2.86 -6.02
N TYR A 127 6.87 2.20 -6.95
CA TYR A 127 5.47 2.46 -7.28
C TYR A 127 4.53 2.21 -6.09
N THR A 128 4.61 1.02 -5.46
CA THR A 128 3.77 0.67 -4.31
C THR A 128 3.96 1.64 -3.16
N PHE A 129 5.21 2.07 -2.91
CA PHE A 129 5.49 3.08 -1.89
C PHE A 129 4.82 4.43 -2.25
N MET A 130 4.99 4.92 -3.48
CA MET A 130 4.37 6.17 -3.91
C MET A 130 2.83 6.09 -3.86
N LEU A 131 2.25 5.00 -4.33
CA LEU A 131 0.80 4.77 -4.32
C LEU A 131 0.21 4.74 -2.89
N SER A 132 1.00 4.33 -1.90
CA SER A 132 0.56 4.31 -0.51
C SER A 132 0.38 5.71 0.09
N ILE A 133 1.06 6.73 -0.43
CA ILE A 133 1.00 8.11 0.08
C ILE A 133 -0.43 8.68 0.00
N PRO A 134 -1.09 8.78 -1.17
CA PRO A 134 -2.45 9.30 -1.24
C PRO A 134 -3.45 8.46 -0.43
N ALA A 135 -3.26 7.15 -0.35
CA ALA A 135 -4.11 6.27 0.44
C ALA A 135 -3.97 6.51 1.95
N ILE A 136 -2.75 6.69 2.47
CA ILE A 136 -2.50 7.01 3.89
C ILE A 136 -3.02 8.39 4.22
N LEU A 137 -2.79 9.38 3.34
CA LEU A 137 -3.31 10.73 3.55
C LEU A 137 -4.84 10.75 3.57
N GLY A 138 -5.49 10.04 2.65
CA GLY A 138 -6.94 9.89 2.66
C GLY A 138 -7.46 9.25 3.95
N ALA A 139 -6.82 8.18 4.42
CA ALA A 139 -7.16 7.53 5.68
C ALA A 139 -6.93 8.45 6.89
N LEU A 140 -5.85 9.24 6.91
CA LEU A 140 -5.57 10.21 7.96
C LEU A 140 -6.65 11.29 8.02
N VAL A 141 -7.05 11.84 6.87
CA VAL A 141 -8.14 12.82 6.79
C VAL A 141 -9.41 12.23 7.39
N LEU A 142 -9.81 11.02 6.97
CA LEU A 142 -11.00 10.36 7.54
C LEU A 142 -10.88 10.16 9.05
N ALA A 143 -9.74 9.69 9.55
CA ALA A 143 -9.52 9.48 10.98
C ALA A 143 -9.63 10.79 11.78
N LEU A 144 -9.17 11.92 11.23
CA LEU A 144 -9.28 13.23 11.90
C LEU A 144 -10.72 13.73 11.99
N PHE A 145 -11.57 13.40 11.02
CA PHE A 145 -12.97 13.86 11.00
C PHE A 145 -13.93 12.89 11.71
N GLU A 146 -13.72 11.58 11.56
CA GLU A 146 -14.64 10.55 12.05
C GLU A 146 -14.21 10.00 13.43
N ASP A 147 -12.91 9.77 13.65
CA ASP A 147 -12.43 9.04 14.83
C ASP A 147 -11.88 9.95 15.95
N ALA A 148 -11.29 11.09 15.60
CA ALA A 148 -10.65 12.00 16.55
C ALA A 148 -11.57 12.49 17.69
N PRO A 149 -12.86 12.82 17.44
CA PRO A 149 -13.77 13.22 18.52
C PRO A 149 -13.97 12.14 19.58
N ALA A 150 -14.03 10.87 19.16
CA ALA A 150 -14.16 9.74 20.06
C ALA A 150 -12.85 9.48 20.81
N ALA A 151 -11.71 9.53 20.12
CA ALA A 151 -10.39 9.34 20.73
C ALA A 151 -10.09 10.39 21.83
N ALA A 152 -10.52 11.64 21.63
CA ALA A 152 -10.33 12.73 22.59
C ALA A 152 -11.06 12.52 23.93
N GLN A 153 -12.00 11.58 24.01
CA GLN A 153 -12.66 11.20 25.28
C GLN A 153 -11.79 10.29 26.15
N TRP A 154 -10.86 9.55 25.55
CA TRP A 154 -10.06 8.51 26.21
C TRP A 154 -8.60 8.89 26.35
N PHE A 155 -8.10 9.77 25.47
CA PHE A 155 -6.69 10.16 25.41
C PHE A 155 -6.53 11.68 25.40
N SER A 156 -5.58 12.17 26.17
CA SER A 156 -5.14 13.56 26.14
C SER A 156 -4.41 13.88 24.83
N SER A 157 -4.40 15.16 24.45
CA SER A 157 -3.64 15.63 23.26
C SER A 157 -2.15 15.30 23.35
N THR A 158 -1.58 15.26 24.55
CA THR A 158 -0.18 14.91 24.80
C THR A 158 0.09 13.43 24.53
N GLU A 159 -0.79 12.52 24.97
CA GLU A 159 -0.66 11.08 24.72
C GLU A 159 -0.78 10.76 23.23
N ILE A 160 -1.74 11.41 22.54
CA ILE A 160 -1.88 11.29 21.09
C ILE A 160 -0.60 11.76 20.38
N ALA A 161 -0.06 12.92 20.78
CA ALA A 161 1.18 13.46 20.19
C ALA A 161 2.38 12.52 20.40
N ILE A 162 2.56 11.95 21.60
CA ILE A 162 3.62 10.98 21.88
C ILE A 162 3.44 9.73 21.01
N GLY A 163 2.21 9.20 20.92
CA GLY A 163 1.88 8.06 20.06
C GLY A 163 2.20 8.33 18.60
N CYS A 164 1.86 9.52 18.08
CA CYS A 164 2.20 9.94 16.72
C CYS A 164 3.71 9.98 16.49
N VAL A 165 4.50 10.53 17.42
CA VAL A 165 5.97 10.58 17.31
C VAL A 165 6.57 9.18 17.30
N ILE A 166 6.14 8.31 18.21
CA ILE A 166 6.62 6.92 18.27
C ILE A 166 6.27 6.18 16.96
N ALA A 167 5.02 6.29 16.50
CA ALA A 167 4.57 5.67 15.27
C ALA A 167 5.35 6.17 14.05
N ALA A 168 5.67 7.47 13.99
CA ALA A 168 6.48 8.04 12.91
C ALA A 168 7.91 7.46 12.89
N VAL A 169 8.56 7.36 14.06
CA VAL A 169 9.91 6.81 14.19
C VAL A 169 9.93 5.31 13.82
N VAL A 170 9.04 4.52 14.42
CA VAL A 170 8.96 3.07 14.15
C VAL A 170 8.57 2.82 12.68
N GLY A 171 7.63 3.59 12.15
CA GLY A 171 7.21 3.54 10.76
C GLY A 171 8.36 3.82 9.78
N PHE A 172 9.20 4.82 10.07
CA PHE A 172 10.37 5.14 9.26
C PHE A 172 11.37 3.97 9.18
N PHE A 173 11.71 3.35 10.32
CA PHE A 173 12.61 2.20 10.33
C PHE A 173 11.99 0.96 9.67
N SER A 174 10.69 0.74 9.87
CA SER A 174 9.94 -0.35 9.24
C SER A 174 9.91 -0.21 7.72
N LEU A 175 9.73 1.02 7.21
CA LEU A 175 9.80 1.30 5.78
C LEU A 175 11.20 1.05 5.20
N LYS A 176 12.26 1.47 5.91
CA LYS A 176 13.64 1.17 5.50
C LYS A 176 13.88 -0.34 5.39
N LEU A 177 13.41 -1.11 6.37
CA LEU A 177 13.51 -2.57 6.37
C LEU A 177 12.75 -3.18 5.17
N LEU A 178 11.52 -2.74 4.93
CA LEU A 178 10.70 -3.21 3.81
C LEU A 178 11.39 -2.98 2.46
N LEU A 179 11.88 -1.76 2.21
CA LEU A 179 12.58 -1.43 0.97
C LEU A 179 13.84 -2.26 0.78
N TRP A 180 14.58 -2.54 1.85
CA TRP A 180 15.74 -3.43 1.82
C TRP A 180 15.34 -4.87 1.47
N MET A 181 14.28 -5.41 2.07
CA MET A 181 13.78 -6.77 1.78
C MET A 181 13.34 -6.91 0.32
N ILE A 182 12.63 -5.92 -0.23
CA ILE A 182 12.18 -5.91 -1.63
C ILE A 182 13.38 -5.97 -2.57
N ARG A 183 14.37 -5.09 -2.36
CA ARG A 183 15.57 -4.99 -3.20
C ARG A 183 16.43 -6.25 -3.17
N LYS A 184 16.44 -6.99 -2.06
CA LYS A 184 17.16 -8.26 -1.93
C LYS A 184 16.34 -9.49 -2.33
N ALA A 185 15.14 -9.31 -2.90
CA ALA A 185 14.20 -10.38 -3.25
C ALA A 185 13.85 -11.30 -2.06
N ARG A 186 13.86 -10.74 -0.84
CA ARG A 186 13.66 -11.43 0.45
C ARG A 186 12.21 -11.37 0.92
N LEU A 187 11.25 -11.18 0.02
CA LEU A 187 9.83 -11.03 0.36
C LEU A 187 9.19 -12.32 0.93
N TRP A 188 9.76 -13.47 0.62
CA TRP A 188 9.26 -14.75 1.11
C TRP A 188 9.36 -14.89 2.64
N TYR A 189 10.32 -14.24 3.30
CA TYR A 189 10.38 -14.22 4.77
C TYR A 189 9.12 -13.60 5.38
N PHE A 190 8.57 -12.56 4.74
CA PHE A 190 7.34 -11.94 5.21
C PHE A 190 6.11 -12.85 4.98
N SER A 191 6.11 -13.64 3.90
CA SER A 191 5.10 -14.67 3.68
C SER A 191 5.10 -15.72 4.79
N VAL A 192 6.28 -16.21 5.19
CA VAL A 192 6.41 -17.15 6.33
C VAL A 192 5.92 -16.52 7.63
N TYR A 193 6.29 -15.27 7.91
CA TYR A 193 5.78 -14.54 9.08
C TYR A 193 4.24 -14.47 9.10
N LEU A 194 3.60 -14.17 7.98
CA LEU A 194 2.14 -14.09 7.89
C LEU A 194 1.47 -15.45 8.13
N VAL A 195 2.05 -16.53 7.63
CA VAL A 195 1.55 -17.90 7.89
C VAL A 195 1.62 -18.21 9.39
N VAL A 196 2.75 -17.93 10.04
CA VAL A 196 2.92 -18.18 11.48
C VAL A 196 1.95 -17.32 12.29
N ALA A 197 1.86 -16.02 12.01
CA ALA A 197 0.98 -15.11 12.73
C ALA A 197 -0.51 -15.46 12.52
N GLY A 198 -0.92 -15.82 11.30
CA GLY A 198 -2.27 -16.31 11.00
C GLY A 198 -2.58 -17.62 11.72
N THR A 199 -1.61 -18.54 11.80
CA THR A 199 -1.76 -19.80 12.55
C THR A 199 -1.99 -19.53 14.03
N ILE A 200 -1.17 -18.66 14.65
CA ILE A 200 -1.33 -18.26 16.05
C ILE A 200 -2.70 -17.63 16.28
N GLY A 201 -3.12 -16.72 15.39
CA GLY A 201 -4.43 -16.07 15.48
C GLY A 201 -5.61 -17.06 15.43
N LEU A 202 -5.52 -18.13 14.63
CA LEU A 202 -6.53 -19.19 14.61
C LEU A 202 -6.50 -20.04 15.89
N LEU A 203 -5.31 -20.38 16.40
CA LEU A 203 -5.14 -21.22 17.60
C LEU A 203 -5.60 -20.53 18.89
N VAL A 204 -5.40 -19.21 19.01
CA VAL A 204 -5.86 -18.44 20.18
C VAL A 204 -7.40 -18.40 20.29
N LEU A 205 -8.11 -18.68 19.19
CA LEU A 205 -9.58 -18.66 19.11
C LEU A 205 -10.20 -20.08 18.95
N ALA A 206 -9.36 -21.11 19.03
CA ALA A 206 -9.76 -22.52 19.02
C ALA A 206 -10.04 -22.97 20.45
#